data_AF-A0A2G8KW00-F1
#
_entry.id   AF-A0A2G8KW00-F1
#
_cell.length_a   1.000
_cell.length_b   1.000
_cell.length_c   1.000
_cell.angle_alpha   90.00
_cell.angle_beta   90.00
_cell.angle_gamma   90.00
#
_symmetry.space_group_name_H-M   'P 1'
#
loop_
_entity.id
_entity.type
_entity.pdbx_description
1 polymer ?
#
loop_
_entity_poly.entity_id
_entity_poly.type
_entity_poly.pdbx_seq_one_letter_code
_entity_poly.pdbx_strand_id
1 'polypeptide(L)'
;MNLVSISNSDYGRVRLVGGSAPDEGRVEIFYNNEWVTICDDYWQREEAEVICRQLGYIDVDEFYDRAHFGEGYGPILGQMSCDGNEAYWQQCLYIGWGTTGCSHSEDVGVRCLSETSLPNGGIAGVVIFVAFVAVFIGVVFYIHANHPRRTEEELVIGNHTLL
;
A
#
# COMPACT_ATOMS: atom_id res chain seq x y z
N MET A 1 35.79 -25.04 -0.24
CA MET A 1 34.71 -24.14 0.22
C MET A 1 34.30 -23.31 -0.98
N ASN A 2 33.20 -23.67 -1.63
CA ASN A 2 32.71 -22.95 -2.80
C ASN A 2 31.91 -21.75 -2.30
N LEU A 3 32.46 -20.55 -2.47
CA LEU A 3 31.72 -19.31 -2.29
C LEU A 3 30.81 -19.18 -3.52
N VAL A 4 29.53 -19.54 -3.37
CA VAL A 4 28.54 -19.16 -4.37
C VAL A 4 28.34 -17.66 -4.22
N SER A 5 28.68 -16.89 -5.25
CA SER A 5 28.42 -15.46 -5.29
C SER A 5 26.90 -15.26 -5.28
N ILE A 6 26.34 -14.86 -4.14
CA ILE A 6 24.97 -14.32 -4.09
C ILE A 6 24.98 -13.09 -4.98
N SER A 7 24.27 -13.16 -6.11
CA SER A 7 24.13 -11.99 -6.97
C SER A 7 23.33 -10.92 -6.21
N ASN A 8 23.65 -9.64 -6.40
CA ASN A 8 22.90 -8.55 -5.75
C ASN A 8 21.39 -8.57 -6.13
N SER A 9 21.03 -9.25 -7.22
CA SER A 9 19.63 -9.49 -7.62
C SER A 9 18.89 -10.60 -6.86
N ASP A 10 19.61 -11.47 -6.14
CA ASP A 10 18.99 -12.55 -5.35
C ASP A 10 18.80 -12.16 -3.87
N TYR A 11 19.45 -11.08 -3.43
CA TYR A 11 19.39 -10.62 -2.04
C TYR A 11 18.04 -9.97 -1.76
N GLY A 12 17.24 -10.59 -0.87
CA GLY A 12 15.94 -10.04 -0.49
C GLY A 12 14.81 -10.37 -1.44
N ARG A 13 14.87 -11.51 -2.11
CA ARG A 13 13.68 -11.95 -2.84
C ARG A 13 12.65 -12.51 -1.89
N VAL A 14 11.40 -12.28 -2.24
CA VAL A 14 10.21 -12.79 -1.58
C VAL A 14 9.31 -13.39 -2.66
N ARG A 15 8.61 -14.47 -2.34
CA ARG A 15 7.52 -15.00 -3.18
C ARG A 15 6.36 -15.46 -2.31
N LEU A 16 5.18 -15.44 -2.91
CA LEU A 16 3.96 -16.02 -2.32
C LEU A 16 3.64 -17.34 -3.02
N VAL A 17 3.33 -18.38 -2.24
CA VAL A 17 3.08 -19.74 -2.76
C VAL A 17 1.77 -20.30 -2.18
N GLY A 18 0.99 -21.01 -3.00
CA GLY A 18 -0.23 -21.70 -2.53
C GLY A 18 -1.49 -20.83 -2.45
N GLY A 19 -1.39 -19.53 -2.77
CA GLY A 19 -2.55 -18.66 -2.90
C GLY A 19 -3.37 -18.92 -4.17
N SER A 20 -4.63 -18.47 -4.16
CA SER A 20 -5.53 -18.54 -5.31
C SER A 20 -5.39 -17.33 -6.25
N ALA A 21 -4.79 -16.25 -5.75
CA ALA A 21 -4.49 -15.02 -6.45
C ALA A 21 -3.02 -14.60 -6.25
N PRO A 22 -2.47 -13.72 -7.10
CA PRO A 22 -1.05 -13.33 -7.03
C PRO A 22 -0.66 -12.57 -5.76
N ASP A 23 -1.63 -11.92 -5.11
CA ASP A 23 -1.50 -11.09 -3.91
C ASP A 23 -1.66 -11.87 -2.61
N GLU A 24 -1.79 -13.19 -2.66
CA GLU A 24 -1.90 -14.02 -1.46
C GLU A 24 -1.04 -15.29 -1.54
N GLY A 25 -0.66 -15.80 -0.37
CA GLY A 25 0.04 -17.08 -0.26
C GLY A 25 0.93 -17.18 0.97
N ARG A 26 1.52 -18.36 1.16
CA ARG A 26 2.60 -18.62 2.11
C ARG A 26 3.81 -17.76 1.73
N VAL A 27 4.41 -17.12 2.72
CA VAL A 27 5.59 -16.28 2.53
C VAL A 27 6.83 -17.15 2.47
N GLU A 28 7.59 -17.02 1.39
CA GLU A 28 8.92 -17.62 1.27
C GLU A 28 9.94 -16.55 0.89
N ILE A 29 11.06 -16.53 1.62
CA ILE A 29 12.16 -15.60 1.41
C ILE A 29 13.37 -16.33 0.86
N PHE A 30 14.15 -15.65 0.03
CA PHE A 30 15.40 -16.21 -0.47
C PHE A 30 16.55 -15.81 0.45
N TYR A 31 17.11 -16.78 1.17
CA TYR A 31 18.19 -16.57 2.11
C TYR A 31 19.21 -17.69 2.01
N ASN A 32 20.50 -17.32 1.98
CA ASN A 32 21.63 -18.25 1.89
C ASN A 32 21.44 -19.35 0.81
N ASN A 33 21.07 -18.90 -0.40
CA ASN A 33 20.91 -19.70 -1.62
C ASN A 33 19.73 -20.68 -1.66
N GLU A 34 18.82 -20.62 -0.69
CA GLU A 34 17.62 -21.45 -0.68
C GLU A 34 16.36 -20.61 -0.39
N TRP A 35 15.20 -21.16 -0.77
CA TRP A 35 13.92 -20.64 -0.34
C TRP A 35 13.62 -21.17 1.06
N VAL A 36 13.22 -20.26 1.94
CA VAL A 36 13.03 -20.50 3.37
C VAL A 36 11.63 -20.02 3.74
N THR A 37 10.91 -20.80 4.54
CA THR A 37 9.62 -20.37 5.12
C THR A 37 9.84 -19.60 6.41
N ILE A 38 8.81 -18.91 6.92
CA ILE A 38 8.92 -18.13 8.15
C ILE A 38 7.95 -18.71 9.17
N CYS A 39 8.41 -18.91 10.41
CA CYS A 39 7.58 -19.33 11.52
C CYS A 39 6.63 -18.21 11.99
N ASP A 40 5.46 -18.58 12.52
CA ASP A 40 4.43 -17.65 13.00
C ASP A 40 4.76 -17.00 14.36
N ASP A 41 5.86 -17.39 15.00
CA ASP A 41 6.43 -16.70 16.16
C ASP A 41 6.70 -15.22 15.85
N TYR A 42 5.95 -14.33 16.52
CA TYR A 42 5.99 -12.87 16.34
C TYR A 42 5.53 -12.39 14.95
N TRP A 43 4.86 -13.24 14.18
CA TRP A 43 4.24 -12.82 12.94
C TRP A 43 3.02 -11.93 13.21
N GLN A 44 3.19 -10.62 12.99
CA GLN A 44 2.17 -9.61 13.16
C GLN A 44 1.98 -8.83 11.86
N ARG A 45 1.15 -7.79 11.95
CA ARG A 45 0.83 -6.90 10.84
C ARG A 45 2.09 -6.24 10.27
N GLU A 46 3.00 -5.79 11.14
CA GLU A 46 4.20 -5.03 10.77
C GLU A 46 5.13 -5.84 9.84
N GLU A 47 5.31 -7.13 10.13
CA GLU A 47 6.05 -8.06 9.29
C GLU A 47 5.38 -8.25 7.93
N ALA A 48 4.07 -8.45 7.94
CA ALA A 48 3.28 -8.65 6.73
C ALA A 48 3.25 -7.39 5.84
N GLU A 49 3.21 -6.20 6.43
CA GLU A 49 3.30 -4.92 5.72
C GLU A 49 4.62 -4.77 4.97
N VAL A 50 5.76 -5.10 5.62
CA VAL A 50 7.07 -5.08 4.97
C VAL A 50 7.09 -6.03 3.77
N ILE A 51 6.57 -7.25 3.93
CA ILE A 51 6.49 -8.24 2.85
C ILE A 51 5.62 -7.76 1.69
N CYS A 52 4.40 -7.29 1.96
CA CYS A 52 3.50 -6.81 0.92
C CYS A 52 4.08 -5.59 0.18
N ARG A 53 4.63 -4.62 0.91
CA ARG A 53 5.27 -3.44 0.31
C ARG A 53 6.49 -3.80 -0.53
N GLN A 54 7.32 -4.73 -0.07
CA GLN A 54 8.47 -5.24 -0.81
C GLN A 54 8.08 -5.94 -2.12
N LEU A 55 6.90 -6.58 -2.16
CA LEU A 55 6.32 -7.18 -3.36
C LEU A 55 5.62 -6.16 -4.28
N GLY A 56 5.51 -4.89 -3.87
CA GLY A 56 4.92 -3.81 -4.65
C GLY A 56 3.42 -3.58 -4.41
N TYR A 57 2.86 -4.19 -3.36
CA TYR A 57 1.49 -3.92 -2.90
C TYR A 57 1.45 -2.68 -2.01
N ILE A 58 0.26 -2.08 -1.86
CA ILE A 58 0.11 -0.82 -1.13
C ILE A 58 0.07 -1.03 0.38
N ASP A 59 -0.45 -2.17 0.84
CA ASP A 59 -0.65 -2.48 2.25
C ASP A 59 -0.94 -4.00 2.42
N VAL A 60 -1.12 -4.47 3.66
CA VAL A 60 -1.60 -5.82 4.00
C VAL A 60 -3.11 -5.80 4.29
N ASP A 61 -3.84 -6.72 3.66
CA ASP A 61 -5.26 -6.97 3.97
C ASP A 61 -5.35 -7.87 5.21
N GLU A 62 -4.79 -9.07 5.08
CA GLU A 62 -4.79 -10.11 6.10
C GLU A 62 -3.40 -10.76 6.20
N PHE A 63 -3.06 -11.21 7.41
CA PHE A 63 -1.87 -12.02 7.67
C PHE A 63 -2.31 -13.30 8.36
N TYR A 64 -1.64 -14.41 8.02
CA TYR A 64 -2.06 -15.74 8.41
C TYR A 64 -0.95 -16.48 9.15
N ASP A 65 -1.38 -17.25 10.15
CA ASP A 65 -0.55 -18.21 10.90
C ASP A 65 -0.88 -19.65 10.47
N ARG A 66 -0.18 -20.62 11.07
CA ARG A 66 -0.50 -22.05 11.02
C ARG A 66 -0.73 -22.64 9.62
N ALA A 67 0.17 -22.33 8.67
CA ALA A 67 0.18 -22.91 7.33
C ALA A 67 -1.15 -22.76 6.56
N HIS A 68 -1.81 -21.60 6.68
CA HIS A 68 -3.10 -21.32 6.02
C HIS A 68 -3.11 -21.63 4.51
N PHE A 69 -2.01 -21.31 3.81
CA PHE A 69 -1.84 -21.59 2.37
C PHE A 69 -1.13 -22.92 2.10
N GLY A 70 -1.13 -23.82 3.08
CA GLY A 70 -0.43 -25.09 3.07
C GLY A 70 1.01 -24.99 3.59
N GLU A 71 1.52 -26.14 4.01
CA GLU A 71 2.89 -26.30 4.50
C GLU A 71 3.91 -26.12 3.37
N GLY A 72 5.04 -25.49 3.69
CA GLY A 72 6.22 -25.44 2.85
C GLY A 72 7.12 -26.64 3.05
N TYR A 73 8.39 -26.48 2.67
CA TYR A 73 9.41 -27.51 2.81
C TYR A 73 10.77 -26.87 3.03
N GLY A 74 11.68 -27.60 3.67
CA GLY A 74 13.06 -27.17 3.84
C GLY A 74 13.29 -26.32 5.10
N PRO A 75 14.22 -25.36 5.07
CA PRO A 75 14.53 -24.54 6.24
C PRO A 75 13.41 -23.58 6.63
N ILE A 76 13.28 -23.34 7.94
CA ILE A 76 12.34 -22.38 8.54
C ILE A 76 13.15 -21.27 9.23
N LEU A 77 12.84 -20.00 8.92
CA LEU A 77 13.33 -18.84 9.65
C LEU A 77 12.54 -18.73 10.96
N GLY A 78 13.27 -18.71 12.08
CA GLY A 78 12.64 -18.96 13.37
C GLY A 78 11.79 -17.80 13.91
N GLN A 79 12.22 -16.57 13.68
CA GLN A 79 11.47 -15.37 14.05
C GLN A 79 11.86 -14.26 13.07
N MET A 80 10.87 -13.48 12.65
CA MET A 80 11.05 -12.20 11.98
C MET A 80 10.31 -11.13 12.78
N SER A 81 10.96 -10.00 13.05
CA SER A 81 10.40 -8.87 13.79
C SER A 81 10.79 -7.56 13.13
N CYS A 82 9.80 -6.85 12.63
CA CYS A 82 9.92 -5.59 11.90
C CYS A 82 9.30 -4.44 12.71
N ASP A 83 9.79 -3.22 12.48
CA ASP A 83 9.16 -1.99 12.95
C ASP A 83 8.02 -1.53 11.99
N GLY A 84 7.90 -2.14 10.81
CA GLY A 84 6.91 -1.85 9.76
C GLY A 84 7.36 -0.79 8.75
N ASN A 85 8.53 -0.17 8.95
CA ASN A 85 9.05 0.92 8.11
C ASN A 85 10.19 0.47 7.17
N GLU A 86 10.57 -0.80 7.25
CA GLU A 86 11.62 -1.41 6.45
C GLU A 86 11.21 -1.51 4.98
N ALA A 87 12.14 -1.24 4.06
CA ALA A 87 11.89 -1.43 2.64
C ALA A 87 11.98 -2.92 2.25
N TYR A 88 12.78 -3.70 2.98
CA TYR A 88 13.02 -5.11 2.72
C TYR A 88 13.09 -5.91 4.03
N TRP A 89 12.65 -7.17 3.98
CA TRP A 89 12.65 -8.08 5.13
C TRP A 89 14.02 -8.23 5.80
N GLN A 90 15.13 -8.10 5.06
CA GLN A 90 16.48 -8.22 5.65
C GLN A 90 16.85 -7.08 6.60
N GLN A 91 16.08 -5.99 6.59
CA GLN A 91 16.27 -4.87 7.51
C GLN A 91 15.55 -5.11 8.84
N CYS A 92 14.61 -6.07 8.89
CA CYS A 92 13.97 -6.51 10.11
C CYS A 92 14.96 -7.30 10.98
N LEU A 93 14.68 -7.38 12.28
CA LEU A 93 15.37 -8.31 13.16
C LEU A 93 14.89 -9.72 12.86
N TYR A 94 15.81 -10.68 12.76
CA TYR A 94 15.45 -12.08 12.59
C TYR A 94 16.40 -13.00 13.34
N ILE A 95 15.85 -14.11 13.83
CA ILE A 95 16.63 -15.18 14.44
C ILE A 95 16.90 -16.24 13.36
N GLY A 96 18.18 -16.57 13.18
CA GLY A 96 18.65 -17.54 12.18
C GLY A 96 18.04 -18.94 12.34
N TRP A 97 18.29 -19.80 11.36
CA TRP A 97 17.65 -21.12 11.24
C TRP A 97 17.89 -22.07 12.43
N GLY A 98 16.89 -22.90 12.73
CA GLY A 98 17.03 -24.06 13.61
C GLY A 98 17.09 -23.75 15.11
N THR A 99 16.75 -22.53 15.52
CA THR A 99 16.78 -22.10 16.93
C THR A 99 15.41 -22.02 17.61
N THR A 100 14.33 -22.07 16.83
CA THR A 100 12.96 -22.13 17.34
C THR A 100 12.39 -23.49 16.95
N GLY A 101 11.61 -24.13 17.83
CA GLY A 101 11.08 -25.49 17.63
C GLY A 101 10.00 -25.59 16.56
N CYS A 102 9.99 -24.67 15.59
CA CYS A 102 8.94 -24.56 14.60
C CYS A 102 8.97 -25.71 13.59
N SER A 103 7.80 -26.02 13.08
CA SER A 103 7.56 -26.96 11.98
C SER A 103 6.77 -26.27 10.87
N HIS A 104 6.64 -26.90 9.70
CA HIS A 104 5.92 -26.27 8.59
C HIS A 104 4.43 -26.05 8.85
N SER A 105 3.86 -26.67 9.88
CA SER A 105 2.50 -26.34 10.33
C SER A 105 2.38 -24.94 10.93
N GLU A 106 3.49 -24.23 11.13
CA GLU A 106 3.59 -22.85 11.64
C GLU A 106 4.06 -21.87 10.55
N ASP A 107 4.08 -22.29 9.28
CA ASP A 107 4.45 -21.40 8.19
C ASP A 107 3.44 -20.25 8.02
N VAL A 108 3.94 -19.03 7.87
CA VAL A 108 3.12 -17.82 7.75
C VAL A 108 2.67 -17.52 6.32
N GLY A 109 1.61 -16.74 6.21
CA GLY A 109 1.09 -16.24 4.94
C GLY A 109 0.61 -14.80 5.00
N VAL A 110 0.35 -14.22 3.83
CA VAL A 110 -0.28 -12.89 3.68
C VAL A 110 -1.36 -12.91 2.59
N ARG A 111 -2.28 -11.96 2.68
CA ARG A 111 -3.02 -11.39 1.56
C ARG A 111 -2.72 -9.89 1.53
N CYS A 112 -2.24 -9.40 0.40
CA CYS A 112 -1.84 -8.01 0.20
C CYS A 112 -2.94 -7.20 -0.48
N LEU A 113 -2.96 -5.89 -0.23
CA LEU A 113 -3.86 -4.95 -0.89
C LEU A 113 -3.24 -4.44 -2.20
N SER A 114 -3.96 -4.64 -3.30
CA SER A 114 -3.63 -4.06 -4.60
C SER A 114 -4.34 -2.72 -4.81
N GLU A 115 -3.78 -1.78 -5.55
CA GLU A 115 -4.45 -0.51 -5.94
C GLU A 115 -5.86 -0.72 -6.53
N THR A 116 -6.11 -1.86 -7.16
CA THR A 116 -7.41 -2.25 -7.72
C THR A 116 -8.47 -2.62 -6.67
N SER A 117 -8.10 -2.82 -5.40
CA SER A 117 -9.05 -3.09 -4.31
C SER A 117 -9.62 -1.81 -3.68
N LEU A 118 -9.12 -0.62 -4.04
CA LEU A 118 -9.80 0.62 -3.72
C LEU A 118 -11.16 0.62 -4.43
N PRO A 119 -12.29 0.64 -3.70
CA PRO A 119 -13.60 0.36 -4.27
C PRO A 119 -14.07 1.52 -5.15
N ASN A 120 -13.57 1.64 -6.39
CA ASN A 120 -13.99 2.58 -7.43
C ASN A 120 -14.18 4.05 -7.00
N GLY A 121 -13.77 4.43 -5.79
CA GLY A 121 -14.18 5.66 -5.11
C GLY A 121 -13.07 6.70 -5.05
N GLY A 122 -11.80 6.28 -5.18
CA GLY A 122 -10.67 7.20 -5.23
C GLY A 122 -10.67 8.02 -6.51
N ILE A 123 -10.55 7.36 -7.66
CA ILE A 123 -10.56 8.03 -8.97
C ILE A 123 -11.92 8.64 -9.32
N ALA A 124 -13.04 7.97 -9.05
CA ALA A 124 -14.35 8.56 -9.29
C ALA A 124 -14.57 9.80 -8.40
N GLY A 125 -14.16 9.75 -7.13
CA GLY A 125 -14.22 10.89 -6.21
C GLY A 125 -13.39 12.09 -6.71
N VAL A 126 -12.16 11.85 -7.18
CA VAL A 126 -11.30 12.91 -7.74
C VAL A 126 -11.89 13.48 -9.04
N VAL A 127 -12.37 12.63 -9.95
CA VAL A 127 -12.97 13.07 -11.23
C VAL A 127 -14.25 13.85 -11.00
N ILE A 128 -15.11 13.39 -10.08
CA ILE A 128 -16.35 14.07 -9.70
C ILE A 128 -16.02 15.44 -9.08
N PHE A 129 -15.06 15.49 -8.15
CA PHE A 129 -14.63 16.74 -7.53
C PHE A 129 -14.09 17.74 -8.56
N VAL A 130 -13.20 17.30 -9.45
CA VAL A 130 -12.64 18.15 -10.52
C VAL A 130 -13.73 18.66 -11.47
N ALA A 131 -14.68 17.81 -11.85
CA ALA A 131 -15.80 18.21 -12.71
C ALA A 131 -16.68 19.27 -12.03
N PHE A 132 -17.02 19.10 -10.74
CA PHE A 132 -17.80 20.08 -9.99
C PHE A 132 -17.09 21.43 -9.85
N VAL A 133 -15.79 21.42 -9.58
CA VAL A 133 -14.98 22.65 -9.50
C VAL A 133 -14.97 23.38 -10.85
N ALA A 134 -14.76 22.66 -11.95
CA ALA A 134 -14.76 23.25 -13.29
C ALA A 134 -16.13 23.86 -13.66
N VAL A 135 -17.23 23.18 -13.33
CA VAL A 135 -18.59 23.69 -13.56
C VAL A 135 -18.86 24.94 -12.71
N PHE A 136 -18.52 24.92 -11.43
CA PHE A 136 -18.74 26.06 -10.53
C PHE A 136 -17.95 27.28 -10.99
N ILE A 137 -16.66 27.11 -11.32
CA ILE A 137 -15.82 28.17 -11.87
C ILE A 137 -16.42 28.70 -13.17
N GLY A 138 -16.85 27.81 -14.08
CA GLY A 138 -17.50 28.19 -15.34
C GLY A 138 -18.78 29.01 -15.15
N VAL A 139 -19.63 28.63 -14.20
CA VAL A 139 -20.87 29.37 -13.87
C VAL A 139 -20.55 30.76 -13.30
N VAL A 140 -19.58 30.86 -12.39
CA VAL A 140 -19.15 32.14 -11.81
C VAL A 140 -18.61 33.08 -12.89
N PHE A 141 -17.74 32.58 -13.78
CA PHE A 141 -17.25 33.35 -14.92
C PHE A 141 -18.38 33.78 -15.87
N TYR A 142 -19.33 32.88 -16.17
CA TYR A 142 -20.47 33.19 -17.03
C TYR A 142 -21.35 34.31 -16.44
N ILE A 143 -21.65 34.24 -15.14
CA ILE A 143 -22.42 35.29 -14.45
C ILE A 143 -21.66 36.62 -14.49
N HIS A 144 -20.37 36.62 -14.17
CA HIS A 144 -19.57 37.85 -14.21
C HIS A 144 -19.39 38.43 -15.61
N ALA A 145 -19.32 37.59 -16.65
CA ALA A 145 -19.20 38.03 -18.03
C ALA A 145 -20.51 38.63 -18.58
N ASN A 146 -21.66 38.11 -18.16
CA ASN A 146 -22.97 38.50 -18.69
C ASN A 146 -23.78 39.44 -17.78
N HIS A 147 -23.33 39.72 -16.55
CA HIS A 147 -23.85 40.82 -15.74
C HIS A 147 -22.95 42.07 -15.87
N PRO A 148 -23.25 43.01 -16.78
CA PRO A 148 -22.60 44.31 -16.76
C PRO A 148 -22.87 45.01 -15.43
N ARG A 149 -21.82 45.56 -14.79
CA ARG A 149 -21.94 46.37 -13.57
C ARG A 149 -22.98 47.46 -13.80
N ARG A 150 -24.07 47.44 -13.02
CA ARG A 150 -25.07 48.50 -12.99
C ARG A 150 -24.35 49.76 -12.50
N THR A 151 -24.06 50.71 -13.39
CA THR A 151 -23.59 52.03 -12.99
C THR A 151 -24.74 52.71 -12.25
N GLU A 152 -24.53 53.10 -10.99
CA GLU A 152 -25.45 53.98 -10.28
C GLU A 152 -25.50 55.31 -11.05
N GLU A 153 -26.62 55.59 -11.71
CA GLU A 153 -26.90 56.93 -12.19
C GLU A 153 -27.17 57.82 -10.98
N GLU A 154 -26.31 58.82 -10.85
CA GLU A 154 -26.32 59.92 -9.90
C GLU A 154 -27.71 60.58 -9.89
N LEU A 155 -28.42 60.49 -8.76
CA LEU A 155 -29.65 61.25 -8.51
C LEU A 155 -29.28 62.74 -8.40
N VAL A 156 -29.18 63.42 -9.54
CA VAL A 156 -29.05 64.88 -9.60
C VAL A 156 -30.37 65.48 -9.11
N ILE A 157 -30.45 65.75 -7.81
CA ILE A 157 -31.50 66.59 -7.23
C ILE A 157 -31.30 67.99 -7.82
N GLY A 158 -32.06 68.30 -8.86
CA GLY A 158 -32.12 69.61 -9.48
C GLY A 158 -32.38 70.69 -8.42
N ASN A 159 -31.34 71.46 -8.14
CA ASN A 159 -31.39 72.67 -7.34
C ASN A 159 -32.13 73.74 -8.17
N HIS A 160 -33.43 73.92 -7.91
CA HIS A 160 -34.17 75.07 -8.42
C HIS A 160 -34.16 76.20 -7.39
N THR A 161 -33.27 77.16 -7.62
CA THR A 161 -33.38 78.54 -7.13
C THR A 161 -33.86 79.40 -8.29
N LEU A 162 -34.96 80.14 -8.12
CA LEU A 162 -35.04 81.61 -8.27
C LEU A 162 -36.48 82.11 -8.52
N LEU A 163 -36.85 83.08 -7.65
CA LEU A 163 -37.79 84.20 -7.78
C LEU A 163 -39.30 83.92 -7.77
#